data_AF-A0A4V3H2H4-F1
#
_entry.id   AF-A0A4V3H2H4-F1
#
_cell.length_a   1.000
_cell.length_b   1.000
_cell.length_c   1.000
_cell.angle_alpha   90.00
_cell.angle_beta   90.00
_cell.angle_gamma   90.00
#
_symmetry.space_group_name_H-M   'P 1'
#
loop_
_entity.id
_entity.type
_entity.pdbx_description
1 polymer ?
#
loop_
_entity_poly.entity_id
_entity_poly.type
_entity_poly.pdbx_seq_one_letter_code
_entity_poly.pdbx_strand_id
1 'polypeptide(L)'
;MLRFLYIIILTIVGFFLQSCMVSHKKVHTDFFDNPGFKNSSTFISINVPTFLARSYVKKALREDNESQEVIDLVKKVKDVKVLIVGDSKTPIRTEFQKYLNKNNYEEWMSIKQEGNLISLNAQQSSDIIKRMIITVRAENDETIFVDVKGKFSPDDISKLMNATEKNQIKINRN
;
A
#
# COMPACT_ATOMS: atom_id res chain seq x y z
N MET A 1 24.97 49.42 -0.52
CA MET A 1 23.96 48.54 0.13
C MET A 1 23.27 47.59 -0.85
N LEU A 2 22.74 48.07 -1.99
CA LEU A 2 21.97 47.22 -2.94
C LEU A 2 22.75 46.01 -3.48
N ARG A 3 24.05 46.15 -3.76
CA ARG A 3 24.92 45.04 -4.21
C ARG A 3 25.09 43.92 -3.17
N PHE A 4 25.10 44.26 -1.89
CA PHE A 4 25.16 43.29 -0.79
C PHE A 4 23.83 42.56 -0.62
N LEU A 5 22.71 43.25 -0.82
CA LEU A 5 21.38 42.65 -0.80
C LEU A 5 21.22 41.59 -1.90
N TYR A 6 21.73 41.85 -3.11
CA TYR A 6 21.73 40.88 -4.21
C TYR A 6 22.54 39.61 -3.89
N ILE A 7 23.71 39.76 -3.28
CA ILE A 7 24.54 38.61 -2.86
C ILE A 7 23.79 37.75 -1.83
N ILE A 8 23.14 38.38 -0.85
CA ILE A 8 22.36 37.67 0.18
C ILE A 8 21.20 36.90 -0.44
N ILE A 9 20.45 37.53 -1.36
CA ILE A 9 19.34 36.88 -2.07
C ILE A 9 19.84 35.68 -2.90
N LEU A 10 20.94 35.85 -3.63
CA LEU A 10 21.52 34.78 -4.45
C LEU A 10 22.00 33.60 -3.60
N THR A 11 22.53 33.87 -2.41
CA THR A 11 22.99 32.84 -1.47
C THR A 11 21.81 32.07 -0.86
N ILE A 12 20.72 32.76 -0.54
CA ILE A 12 19.48 32.15 -0.03
C ILE A 12 18.84 31.26 -1.11
N VAL A 13 18.73 31.76 -2.35
CA VAL A 13 18.19 30.97 -3.48
C VAL A 13 19.07 29.75 -3.77
N GLY A 14 20.40 29.89 -3.72
CA GLY A 14 21.33 28.77 -3.87
C GLY A 14 21.20 27.71 -2.75
N PHE A 15 20.89 28.12 -1.53
CA PHE A 15 20.68 27.21 -0.40
C PHE A 15 19.39 26.37 -0.56
N PHE A 16 18.33 26.94 -1.14
CA PHE A 16 17.08 26.20 -1.40
C PHE A 16 17.20 25.19 -2.56
N LEU A 17 18.15 25.38 -3.49
CA LEU A 17 18.42 24.46 -4.61
C LEU A 17 19.16 23.17 -4.20
N GLN A 18 19.60 23.03 -2.94
CA GLN A 18 20.14 21.76 -2.41
C GLN A 18 19.06 20.67 -2.25
N SER A 19 17.80 20.97 -2.56
CA SER A 19 16.72 19.99 -2.57
C SER A 19 16.80 19.13 -3.84
N CYS A 20 17.61 18.08 -3.80
CA CYS A 20 17.35 16.75 -4.41
C CYS A 20 18.58 15.84 -4.25
N MET A 21 19.06 15.63 -3.01
CA MET A 21 19.60 14.31 -2.72
C MET A 21 18.41 13.35 -2.67
N VAL A 22 18.02 12.83 -3.83
CA VAL A 22 17.07 11.74 -3.94
C VAL A 22 17.71 10.57 -3.21
N SER A 23 17.29 10.35 -1.97
CA SER A 23 17.65 9.17 -1.20
C SER A 23 17.11 7.96 -1.96
N HIS A 24 17.95 7.33 -2.78
CA HIS A 24 17.68 6.00 -3.37
C HIS A 24 17.50 4.91 -2.30
N LYS A 25 17.75 5.22 -1.02
CA LYS A 25 17.35 4.38 0.11
C LYS A 25 15.90 4.67 0.47
N LYS A 26 15.00 3.84 -0.08
CA LYS A 26 13.84 3.20 0.58
C LYS A 26 12.86 2.72 -0.51
N VAL A 27 13.37 1.92 -1.43
CA VAL A 27 12.48 0.99 -2.13
C VAL A 27 11.96 0.04 -1.05
N HIS A 28 10.67 0.10 -0.73
CA HIS A 28 10.05 -0.78 0.24
C HIS A 28 9.92 -2.17 -0.38
N THR A 29 11.04 -2.88 -0.34
CA THR A 29 11.22 -4.27 -0.76
C THR A 29 11.32 -5.16 0.46
N ASP A 30 10.91 -4.68 1.63
CA ASP A 30 11.01 -5.42 2.90
C ASP A 30 10.26 -6.77 2.82
N PHE A 31 9.28 -6.90 1.90
CA PHE A 31 8.63 -8.16 1.53
C PHE A 31 9.60 -9.23 0.98
N PHE A 32 10.66 -8.78 0.32
CA PHE A 32 11.64 -9.58 -0.41
C PHE A 32 13.04 -9.11 -0.02
N ASP A 33 13.46 -9.45 1.20
CA ASP A 33 14.81 -9.21 1.73
C ASP A 33 15.90 -10.05 1.02
N ASN A 34 15.54 -10.83 0.01
CA ASN A 34 16.45 -11.66 -0.77
C ASN A 34 17.21 -10.81 -1.81
N PRO A 35 18.56 -10.77 -1.79
CA PRO A 35 19.36 -10.09 -2.82
C PRO A 35 19.07 -10.60 -4.24
N GLY A 36 18.71 -11.89 -4.37
CA GLY A 36 18.32 -12.50 -5.63
C GLY A 36 17.06 -11.88 -6.23
N PHE A 37 16.09 -11.47 -5.42
CA PHE A 37 14.88 -10.79 -5.90
C PHE A 37 15.22 -9.44 -6.53
N LYS A 38 16.06 -8.63 -5.85
CA LYS A 38 16.44 -7.30 -6.36
C LYS A 38 17.18 -7.35 -7.69
N ASN A 39 17.94 -8.42 -7.93
CA ASN A 39 18.75 -8.60 -9.13
C ASN A 39 18.04 -9.34 -10.26
N SER A 40 16.90 -10.00 -9.99
CA SER A 40 16.23 -10.90 -10.95
C SER A 40 14.75 -10.60 -11.18
N SER A 41 14.27 -9.46 -10.67
CA SER A 41 12.88 -9.06 -10.77
C SER A 41 12.76 -7.59 -11.19
N THR A 42 11.78 -7.30 -12.04
CA THR A 42 11.37 -5.94 -12.37
C THR A 42 10.28 -5.52 -11.40
N PHE A 43 10.52 -4.46 -10.63
CA PHE A 43 9.55 -3.96 -9.66
C PHE A 43 9.52 -2.43 -9.60
N ILE A 44 8.38 -1.90 -9.19
CA ILE A 44 8.16 -0.48 -8.92
C ILE A 44 7.71 -0.35 -7.47
N SER A 45 8.41 0.45 -6.66
CA SER A 45 8.03 0.72 -5.27
C SER A 45 7.71 2.19 -5.09
N ILE A 46 6.51 2.48 -4.62
CA ILE A 46 5.98 3.83 -4.47
C ILE A 46 5.51 3.99 -3.02
N ASN A 47 6.01 5.01 -2.34
CA ASN A 47 5.42 5.47 -1.09
C ASN A 47 4.40 6.56 -1.41
N VAL A 48 3.13 6.28 -1.19
CA VAL A 48 2.05 7.22 -1.54
C VAL A 48 1.88 8.21 -0.40
N PRO A 49 2.02 9.53 -0.65
CA PRO A 49 1.74 10.52 0.38
C PRO A 49 0.34 10.33 0.96
N THR A 50 0.25 10.17 2.28
CA THR A 50 -1.00 9.80 2.96
C THR A 50 -2.14 10.79 2.68
N PHE A 51 -1.82 12.07 2.46
CA PHE A 51 -2.81 13.08 2.11
C PHE A 51 -3.47 12.79 0.75
N LEU A 52 -2.71 12.31 -0.24
CA LEU A 52 -3.21 11.93 -1.56
C LEU A 52 -4.04 10.66 -1.49
N ALA A 53 -3.53 9.64 -0.79
CA ALA A 53 -4.26 8.39 -0.58
C ALA A 53 -5.62 8.67 0.08
N ARG A 54 -5.64 9.47 1.15
CA ARG A 54 -6.88 9.85 1.85
C ARG A 54 -7.82 10.66 0.97
N SER A 55 -7.32 11.66 0.23
CA SER A 55 -8.18 12.50 -0.60
C SER A 55 -8.80 11.72 -1.75
N TYR A 56 -8.02 10.85 -2.41
CA TYR A 56 -8.49 10.06 -3.54
C TYR A 56 -9.51 9.02 -3.10
N VAL A 57 -9.18 8.20 -2.09
CA VAL A 57 -10.09 7.16 -1.59
C VAL A 57 -11.36 7.78 -1.03
N LYS A 58 -11.27 8.87 -0.25
CA LYS A 58 -12.46 9.57 0.26
C LYS A 58 -13.34 10.12 -0.86
N LYS A 59 -12.75 10.57 -1.97
CA LYS A 59 -13.50 11.05 -3.13
C LYS A 59 -14.20 9.89 -3.83
N ALA A 60 -13.50 8.80 -4.13
CA ALA A 60 -14.06 7.61 -4.75
C ALA A 60 -15.23 7.04 -3.94
N LEU A 61 -15.04 6.84 -2.62
CA LEU A 61 -16.10 6.35 -1.72
C LEU A 61 -17.33 7.28 -1.69
N ARG A 62 -17.15 8.60 -1.82
CA ARG A 62 -18.29 9.54 -1.88
C ARG A 62 -19.03 9.46 -3.20
N GLU A 63 -18.32 9.26 -4.30
CA GLU A 63 -18.91 9.09 -5.62
C GLU A 63 -19.72 7.79 -5.70
N ASP A 64 -19.24 6.74 -5.04
CA ASP A 64 -19.90 5.42 -4.93
C ASP A 64 -21.03 5.38 -3.87
N ASN A 65 -21.33 6.51 -3.20
CA ASN A 65 -22.32 6.62 -2.12
C ASN A 65 -22.07 5.66 -0.93
N GLU A 66 -20.80 5.36 -0.65
CA GLU A 66 -20.40 4.55 0.49
C GLU A 66 -20.74 5.21 1.83
N SER A 67 -20.95 4.37 2.84
CA SER A 67 -21.32 4.87 4.17
C SER A 67 -20.20 5.71 4.79
N GLN A 68 -20.59 6.68 5.63
CA GLN A 68 -19.63 7.52 6.35
C GLN A 68 -18.69 6.68 7.24
N GLU A 69 -19.13 5.49 7.67
CA GLU A 69 -18.33 4.53 8.42
C GLU A 69 -17.14 4.03 7.61
N VAL A 70 -17.33 3.65 6.34
CA VAL A 70 -16.24 3.20 5.44
C VAL A 70 -15.28 4.35 5.15
N ILE A 71 -15.81 5.57 4.96
CA ILE A 71 -15.00 6.78 4.78
C ILE A 71 -14.13 7.07 6.02
N ASP A 72 -14.63 6.80 7.23
CA ASP A 72 -13.89 7.03 8.45
C ASP A 72 -12.73 6.05 8.65
N LEU A 73 -12.79 4.86 8.04
CA LEU A 73 -11.67 3.91 8.02
C LEU A 73 -10.46 4.47 7.27
N VAL A 74 -10.68 5.23 6.21
CA VAL A 74 -9.61 5.88 5.43
C VAL A 74 -8.81 6.85 6.31
N LYS A 75 -9.45 7.50 7.29
CA LYS A 75 -8.76 8.43 8.21
C LYS A 75 -7.77 7.70 9.13
N LYS A 76 -7.99 6.41 9.40
CA LYS A 76 -7.13 5.56 10.25
C LYS A 76 -5.83 5.14 9.56
N VAL A 77 -5.77 5.28 8.23
CA VAL A 77 -4.57 5.01 7.41
C VAL A 77 -3.49 6.03 7.72
N LYS A 78 -2.27 5.56 8.02
CA LYS A 78 -1.10 6.39 8.33
C LYS A 78 -0.07 6.39 7.21
N ASP A 79 0.14 5.25 6.56
CA ASP A 79 1.16 5.06 5.54
C ASP A 79 0.62 4.07 4.50
N VAL A 80 0.88 4.35 3.21
CA VAL A 80 0.48 3.48 2.11
C VAL A 80 1.67 3.30 1.18
N LYS A 81 2.06 2.05 0.97
CA LYS A 81 3.14 1.72 0.04
C LYS A 81 2.66 0.72 -0.98
N VAL A 82 3.02 0.94 -2.22
CA VAL A 82 2.66 0.07 -3.33
C VAL A 82 3.96 -0.53 -3.88
N LEU A 83 3.99 -1.85 -4.00
CA LEU A 83 5.03 -2.58 -4.71
C LEU A 83 4.37 -3.34 -5.86
N ILE A 84 4.73 -3.01 -7.09
CA ILE A 84 4.31 -3.73 -8.29
C ILE A 84 5.48 -4.60 -8.70
N VAL A 85 5.25 -5.90 -8.88
CA VAL A 85 6.24 -6.87 -9.34
C VAL A 85 5.76 -7.40 -10.68
N GLY A 86 6.53 -7.14 -11.74
CA GLY A 86 6.31 -7.70 -13.07
C GLY A 86 7.05 -9.04 -13.21
N ASP A 87 7.91 -9.15 -14.21
CA ASP A 87 8.71 -10.35 -14.44
C ASP A 87 9.70 -10.60 -13.29
N SER A 88 9.76 -11.84 -12.84
CA SER A 88 10.61 -12.29 -11.75
C SER A 88 10.99 -13.76 -11.91
N LYS A 89 12.29 -14.05 -11.87
CA LYS A 89 12.80 -15.43 -11.77
C LYS A 89 12.64 -16.02 -10.37
N THR A 90 12.46 -15.16 -9.37
CA THR A 90 12.23 -15.55 -7.98
C THR A 90 10.77 -15.94 -7.79
N PRO A 91 10.46 -17.05 -7.08
CA PRO A 91 9.09 -17.46 -6.80
C PRO A 91 8.42 -16.51 -5.81
N ILE A 92 7.78 -15.46 -6.34
CA ILE A 92 7.16 -14.35 -5.58
C ILE A 92 6.24 -14.85 -4.48
N ARG A 93 5.37 -15.81 -4.81
CA ARG A 93 4.43 -16.40 -3.86
C ARG A 93 5.15 -16.99 -2.65
N THR A 94 6.19 -17.79 -2.88
CA THR A 94 6.91 -18.49 -1.82
C THR A 94 7.66 -17.52 -0.92
N GLU A 95 8.34 -16.53 -1.50
CA GLU A 95 9.07 -15.52 -0.71
C GLU A 95 8.10 -14.64 0.07
N PHE A 96 6.98 -14.24 -0.52
CA PHE A 96 5.96 -13.46 0.18
C PHE A 96 5.33 -14.24 1.34
N GLN A 97 5.04 -15.53 1.16
CA GLN A 97 4.53 -16.38 2.24
C GLN A 97 5.53 -16.53 3.39
N LYS A 98 6.83 -16.66 3.09
CA LYS A 98 7.88 -16.62 4.13
C LYS A 98 7.87 -15.30 4.90
N TYR A 99 7.70 -14.18 4.20
CA TYR A 99 7.59 -12.87 4.84
C TYR A 99 6.38 -12.78 5.77
N LEU A 100 5.20 -13.21 5.31
CA LEU A 100 3.97 -13.20 6.12
C LEU A 100 4.16 -14.02 7.41
N ASN A 101 4.66 -15.26 7.29
CA ASN A 101 4.90 -16.16 8.41
C ASN A 101 5.93 -15.60 9.39
N LYS A 102 7.05 -15.08 8.88
CA LYS A 102 8.12 -14.49 9.71
C LYS A 102 7.62 -13.28 10.53
N ASN A 103 6.64 -12.56 10.00
CA ASN A 103 6.15 -11.32 10.60
C ASN A 103 4.76 -11.47 11.25
N ASN A 104 4.27 -12.70 11.46
CA ASN A 104 2.98 -12.99 12.12
C ASN A 104 1.79 -12.28 11.46
N TYR A 105 1.69 -12.38 10.14
CA TYR A 105 0.48 -11.99 9.43
C TYR A 105 -0.49 -13.17 9.35
N GLU A 106 -1.78 -12.86 9.43
CA GLU A 106 -2.88 -13.81 9.25
C GLU A 106 -3.68 -13.42 8.01
N GLU A 107 -4.14 -14.41 7.23
CA GLU A 107 -5.04 -14.18 6.09
C GLU A 107 -6.46 -13.94 6.61
N TRP A 108 -7.04 -12.80 6.27
CA TRP A 108 -8.40 -12.42 6.69
C TRP A 108 -9.42 -12.60 5.58
N MET A 109 -9.01 -12.44 4.32
CA MET A 109 -9.85 -12.69 3.16
C MET A 109 -9.01 -13.05 1.93
N SER A 110 -9.59 -13.89 1.07
CA SER A 110 -9.03 -14.29 -0.20
C SER A 110 -10.18 -14.48 -1.19
N ILE A 111 -10.17 -13.73 -2.29
CA ILE A 111 -11.22 -13.73 -3.32
C ILE A 111 -10.56 -13.94 -4.67
N LYS A 112 -11.15 -14.82 -5.48
CA LYS A 112 -10.78 -14.98 -6.89
C LYS A 112 -11.88 -14.41 -7.76
N GLN A 113 -11.56 -13.41 -8.59
CA GLN A 113 -12.50 -12.74 -9.48
C GLN A 113 -11.84 -12.44 -10.82
N GLU A 114 -12.50 -12.82 -11.92
CA GLU A 114 -12.03 -12.56 -13.28
C GLU A 114 -10.56 -12.98 -13.51
N GLY A 115 -10.19 -14.14 -12.97
CA GLY A 115 -8.83 -14.66 -13.07
C GLY A 115 -7.85 -14.12 -12.04
N ASN A 116 -8.13 -12.95 -11.47
CA ASN A 116 -7.29 -12.30 -10.47
C ASN A 116 -7.52 -12.87 -9.07
N LEU A 117 -6.44 -13.02 -8.29
CA LEU A 117 -6.51 -13.38 -6.87
C LEU A 117 -6.25 -12.13 -6.03
N ILE A 118 -7.22 -11.77 -5.19
CA ILE A 118 -7.13 -10.67 -4.24
C ILE A 118 -7.09 -11.26 -2.83
N SER A 119 -6.06 -10.98 -2.05
CA SER A 119 -5.94 -11.44 -0.66
C SER A 119 -5.59 -10.30 0.28
N LEU A 120 -6.16 -10.29 1.49
CA LEU A 120 -5.82 -9.37 2.57
C LEU A 120 -5.19 -10.15 3.72
N ASN A 121 -3.97 -9.76 4.08
CA ASN A 121 -3.24 -10.31 5.20
C ASN A 121 -3.03 -9.22 6.25
N ALA A 122 -3.34 -9.49 7.51
CA ALA A 122 -3.29 -8.50 8.58
C ALA A 122 -2.31 -8.91 9.69
N GLN A 123 -1.60 -7.93 10.23
CA GLN A 123 -0.75 -8.10 11.41
C GLN A 123 -1.48 -7.52 12.62
N GLN A 124 -1.98 -8.42 13.47
CA GLN A 124 -2.73 -8.08 14.68
C GLN A 124 -1.83 -8.09 15.93
N SER A 125 -2.14 -7.22 16.88
CA SER A 125 -1.49 -7.17 18.20
C SER A 125 -2.56 -6.81 19.23
N SER A 126 -3.02 -7.80 19.98
CA SER A 126 -4.24 -7.68 20.82
C SER A 126 -5.41 -7.24 19.93
N ASP A 127 -6.18 -6.23 20.30
CA ASP A 127 -7.39 -5.83 19.56
C ASP A 127 -7.13 -4.77 18.49
N ILE A 128 -5.86 -4.59 18.11
CA ILE A 128 -5.45 -3.59 17.13
C ILE A 128 -4.70 -4.24 15.97
N ILE A 129 -5.18 -3.98 14.77
CA ILE A 129 -4.53 -4.32 13.51
C ILE A 129 -3.67 -3.14 13.10
N LYS A 130 -2.35 -3.36 13.16
CA LYS A 130 -1.35 -2.30 12.98
C LYS A 130 -0.97 -2.12 11.51
N ARG A 131 -1.14 -3.18 10.72
CA ARG A 131 -0.71 -3.23 9.33
C ARG A 131 -1.52 -4.28 8.55
N MET A 132 -1.81 -3.98 7.30
CA MET A 132 -2.46 -4.89 6.35
C MET A 132 -1.66 -4.90 5.05
N ILE A 133 -1.63 -6.04 4.37
CA ILE A 133 -1.09 -6.16 3.02
C ILE A 133 -2.20 -6.69 2.14
N ILE A 134 -2.60 -5.87 1.16
CA ILE A 134 -3.53 -6.27 0.11
C ILE A 134 -2.68 -6.72 -1.08
N THR A 135 -2.89 -7.94 -1.53
CA THR A 135 -2.19 -8.51 -2.68
C THR A 135 -3.18 -8.72 -3.80
N VAL A 136 -2.88 -8.18 -4.97
CA VAL A 136 -3.61 -8.45 -6.22
C VAL A 136 -2.65 -9.18 -7.14
N ARG A 137 -2.96 -10.44 -7.49
CA ARG A 137 -2.21 -11.21 -8.47
C ARG A 137 -3.06 -11.33 -9.72
N ALA A 138 -2.52 -10.83 -10.83
CA ALA A 138 -3.10 -10.97 -12.14
C ALA A 138 -2.74 -12.31 -12.79
N GLU A 139 -3.48 -12.69 -13.83
CA GLU A 139 -3.22 -13.93 -14.57
C GLU A 139 -1.88 -13.92 -15.33
N ASN A 140 -1.37 -12.74 -15.66
CA ASN A 140 -0.08 -12.54 -16.35
C ASN A 140 1.14 -12.55 -15.40
N ASP A 141 0.98 -13.14 -14.21
CA ASP A 141 1.97 -13.18 -13.11
C ASP A 141 2.38 -11.82 -12.53
N GLU A 142 1.82 -10.70 -13.00
CA GLU A 142 2.01 -9.40 -12.35
C GLU A 142 1.35 -9.42 -10.96
N THR A 143 2.12 -9.02 -9.95
CA THR A 143 1.65 -9.01 -8.57
C THR A 143 1.83 -7.63 -7.96
N ILE A 144 0.71 -7.05 -7.49
CA ILE A 144 0.67 -5.77 -6.79
C ILE A 144 0.49 -6.05 -5.30
N PHE A 145 1.35 -5.45 -4.49
CA PHE A 145 1.26 -5.44 -3.04
C PHE A 145 1.00 -4.03 -2.55
N VAL A 146 -0.04 -3.85 -1.74
CA VAL A 146 -0.37 -2.59 -1.08
C VAL A 146 -0.21 -2.78 0.42
N ASP A 147 0.87 -2.23 0.98
CA ASP A 147 1.10 -2.15 2.42
C ASP A 147 0.34 -0.96 2.99
N VAL A 148 -0.59 -1.23 3.90
CA VAL A 148 -1.37 -0.22 4.59
C VAL A 148 -1.03 -0.27 6.07
N LYS A 149 -0.38 0.77 6.58
CA LYS A 149 -0.14 0.95 8.02
C LYS A 149 -1.23 1.81 8.62
N GLY A 150 -1.76 1.41 9.77
CA GLY A 150 -2.80 2.18 10.46
C GLY A 150 -3.06 1.69 11.87
N LYS A 151 -4.22 2.04 12.39
CA LYS A 151 -4.77 1.50 13.63
C LYS A 151 -6.23 1.13 13.36
N PHE A 152 -6.47 -0.14 13.08
CA PHE A 152 -7.80 -0.67 12.79
C PHE A 152 -8.22 -1.63 13.88
N SER A 153 -9.52 -1.72 14.17
CA SER A 153 -10.10 -2.80 14.95
C SER A 153 -10.48 -3.98 14.03
N PRO A 154 -10.71 -5.18 14.57
CA PRO A 154 -11.33 -6.28 13.83
C PRO A 154 -12.66 -5.88 13.15
N ASP A 155 -13.50 -5.14 13.88
CA ASP A 155 -14.79 -4.62 13.37
C ASP A 155 -14.62 -3.70 12.15
N ASP A 156 -13.54 -2.90 12.10
CA ASP A 156 -13.24 -2.06 10.94
C ASP A 156 -13.02 -2.91 9.67
N ILE A 157 -12.35 -4.06 9.79
CA ILE A 157 -12.14 -4.96 8.64
C ILE A 157 -13.45 -5.66 8.26
N SER A 158 -14.24 -6.11 9.24
CA SER A 158 -15.57 -6.67 8.97
C SER A 158 -16.46 -5.69 8.19
N LYS A 159 -16.40 -4.40 8.54
CA LYS A 159 -17.11 -3.33 7.81
C LYS A 159 -16.59 -3.17 6.37
N LEU A 160 -15.28 -3.20 6.16
CA LEU A 160 -14.70 -3.17 4.80
C LEU A 160 -15.15 -4.37 3.97
N MET A 161 -15.10 -5.56 4.54
CA MET A 161 -15.56 -6.79 3.87
C MET A 161 -17.02 -6.63 3.46
N ASN A 162 -17.91 -6.27 4.39
CA ASN A 162 -19.33 -6.07 4.09
C ASN A 162 -19.61 -5.02 3.02
N ALA A 163 -18.82 -3.94 2.97
CA ALA A 163 -18.93 -2.92 1.92
C ALA A 163 -18.54 -3.49 0.54
N THR A 164 -17.46 -4.27 0.48
CA THR A 164 -17.07 -4.97 -0.76
C THR A 164 -18.08 -6.05 -1.17
N GLU A 165 -18.73 -6.73 -0.22
CA GLU A 165 -19.77 -7.70 -0.51
C GLU A 165 -21.01 -7.05 -1.17
N LYS A 166 -21.42 -5.89 -0.66
CA LYS A 166 -22.57 -5.14 -1.18
C LYS A 166 -22.35 -4.61 -2.60
N ASN A 167 -21.12 -4.29 -2.96
CA ASN A 167 -20.81 -3.74 -4.27
C ASN A 167 -20.44 -4.78 -5.33
N GLN A 168 -20.03 -6.00 -4.94
CA GLN A 168 -19.63 -7.03 -5.92
C GLN A 168 -19.97 -8.49 -5.58
N ILE A 169 -20.94 -8.78 -4.72
CA ILE A 169 -21.39 -10.17 -4.57
C ILE A 169 -22.89 -10.31 -4.80
N LYS A 170 -23.27 -10.44 -6.08
CA LYS A 170 -24.40 -11.29 -6.45
C LYS A 170 -24.01 -12.73 -6.08
N ILE A 171 -24.17 -13.11 -4.80
CA ILE A 171 -24.18 -14.53 -4.42
C ILE A 171 -25.44 -15.11 -5.07
N ASN A 172 -25.28 -15.75 -6.21
CA ASN A 172 -26.27 -16.71 -6.65
C ASN A 172 -26.18 -17.88 -5.66
N ARG A 173 -26.98 -17.81 -4.59
CA ARG A 173 -27.20 -18.95 -3.70
C ARG A 173 -27.99 -19.97 -4.51
N ASN A 174 -27.37 -21.11 -4.77
CA ASN A 174 -28.11 -22.35 -5.00
C ASN A 174 -28.10 -23.14 -3.69
#